data_AF-A0A962B6V5-F1
#
_entry.id   AF-A0A962B6V5-F1
#
_cell.length_a   1.000
_cell.length_b   1.000
_cell.length_c   1.000
_cell.angle_alpha   90.00
_cell.angle_beta   90.00
_cell.angle_gamma   90.00
#
_symmetry.space_group_name_H-M   'P 1'
#
loop_
_entity.id
_entity.type
_entity.pdbx_description
1 polymer ?
#
loop_
_entity_poly.entity_id
_entity_poly.type
_entity_poly.pdbx_seq_one_letter_code
_entity_poly.pdbx_strand_id
1 'polypeptide(L)'
;MSIRTPILLAALCAAFALSAVTADAQAQVRKRAVASKTDAEGNTTAAAGTVAAGPNGGRLARGGVVTTDAEGNTQGASGAAVRGPNGGGAARAGAFQKNADGSFSRQGGAGATTAAGGYGATQGSVSGDGQGNVRGQRSTEATSAAGGRFSGNTTAATGEGLQHTGSATAASGASTESQVSASQEGGISRQRTCYNAQGEQVPCQK
;
A
#
# COMPACT_ATOMS: atom_id res chain seq x y z
N MET A 1 -33.73 22.69 -14.31
CA MET A 1 -33.90 21.50 -13.45
C MET A 1 -32.51 20.90 -13.23
N SER A 2 -31.84 21.34 -12.17
CA SER A 2 -30.45 20.99 -11.87
C SER A 2 -30.47 20.07 -10.65
N ILE A 3 -30.15 18.79 -10.87
CA ILE A 3 -29.97 17.83 -9.79
C ILE A 3 -28.46 17.67 -9.61
N ARG A 4 -27.95 18.33 -8.56
CA ARG A 4 -26.62 18.09 -8.01
C ARG A 4 -26.66 16.76 -7.26
N THR A 5 -26.15 15.70 -7.87
CA THR A 5 -26.01 14.39 -7.21
C THR A 5 -24.62 14.32 -6.56
N PRO A 6 -24.51 14.20 -5.22
CA PRO A 6 -23.23 14.09 -4.57
C PRO A 6 -22.62 12.70 -4.86
N ILE A 7 -21.37 12.71 -5.34
CA ILE A 7 -20.55 11.52 -5.55
C ILE A 7 -20.27 10.89 -4.17
N LEU A 8 -21.04 9.86 -3.83
CA LEU A 8 -20.73 8.93 -2.74
C LEU A 8 -19.73 7.90 -3.27
N LEU A 9 -18.45 8.27 -3.28
CA LEU A 9 -17.36 7.32 -3.52
C LEU A 9 -17.22 6.46 -2.26
N ALA A 10 -17.80 5.26 -2.31
CA ALA A 10 -17.69 4.27 -1.25
C ALA A 10 -16.22 3.93 -1.01
N ALA A 11 -15.71 4.39 0.14
CA ALA A 11 -14.42 4.02 0.69
C ALA A 11 -14.39 2.50 0.92
N LEU A 12 -13.84 1.74 -0.03
CA LEU A 12 -13.51 0.34 0.18
C LEU A 12 -12.16 0.25 0.90
N CYS A 13 -12.15 0.68 2.17
CA CYS A 13 -11.15 0.30 3.15
C CYS A 13 -11.42 -1.14 3.58
N ALA A 14 -11.00 -2.11 2.77
CA ALA A 14 -10.86 -3.49 3.23
C ALA A 14 -9.45 -3.63 3.83
N ALA A 15 -9.44 -3.87 5.14
CA ALA A 15 -8.32 -3.81 6.04
C ALA A 15 -7.12 -4.67 5.62
N PHE A 16 -6.01 -4.03 5.28
CA PHE A 16 -4.84 -4.20 6.13
C PHE A 16 -4.91 -3.06 7.13
N ALA A 17 -5.55 -3.33 8.27
CA ALA A 17 -5.14 -2.68 9.48
C ALA A 17 -3.67 -3.08 9.67
N LEU A 18 -2.76 -2.27 9.12
CA LEU A 18 -1.63 -1.85 9.91
C LEU A 18 -2.29 -1.05 11.04
N SER A 19 -2.91 -1.78 11.97
CA SER A 19 -3.26 -1.29 13.30
C SER A 19 -2.09 -0.43 13.66
N ALA A 20 -2.40 0.82 13.98
CA ALA A 20 -1.41 1.75 14.49
C ALA A 20 -0.46 0.91 15.32
N VAL A 21 0.79 0.80 14.87
CA VAL A 21 1.84 0.48 15.80
C VAL A 21 1.83 1.74 16.66
N THR A 22 0.91 1.77 17.63
CA THR A 22 1.23 2.03 19.00
C THR A 22 2.40 1.08 19.26
N ALA A 23 3.56 1.48 18.76
CA ALA A 23 4.77 1.30 19.51
C ALA A 23 4.31 1.78 20.88
N ASP A 24 4.19 0.80 21.76
CA ASP A 24 3.97 0.93 23.17
C ASP A 24 4.40 2.32 23.65
N ALA A 25 3.70 2.83 24.65
CA ALA A 25 3.99 4.08 25.34
C ALA A 25 5.39 4.12 26.03
N GLN A 26 6.38 3.40 25.50
CA GLN A 26 7.70 3.11 26.03
C GLN A 26 8.83 3.32 25.01
N ALA A 27 8.72 4.22 24.03
CA ALA A 27 9.93 4.62 23.27
C ALA A 27 10.93 5.28 24.26
N GLN A 28 12.06 4.62 24.52
CA GLN A 28 13.10 5.15 25.41
C GLN A 28 13.70 6.45 24.88
N VAL A 29 13.84 6.55 23.55
CA VAL A 29 14.34 7.75 22.89
C VAL A 29 13.54 8.01 21.64
N ARG A 30 13.11 9.26 21.44
CA ARG A 30 12.52 9.76 20.20
C ARG A 30 13.18 11.07 19.81
N LYS A 31 13.67 11.18 18.57
CA LYS A 31 14.16 12.43 17.99
C LYS A 31 13.34 12.78 16.75
N ARG A 32 13.00 14.05 16.61
CA ARG A 32 12.26 14.59 15.47
C ARG A 32 13.01 15.80 14.92
N ALA A 33 13.08 15.90 13.60
CA ALA A 33 13.56 17.07 12.89
C ALA A 33 12.52 17.48 11.85
N VAL A 34 12.35 18.78 11.67
CA VAL A 34 11.51 19.38 10.63
C VAL A 34 12.28 20.55 10.07
N ALA A 35 12.27 20.70 8.75
CA ALA A 35 12.90 21.82 8.06
C ALA A 35 12.02 22.25 6.89
N SER A 36 12.02 23.54 6.60
CA SER A 36 11.45 24.11 5.39
C SER A 36 12.39 25.16 4.83
N LYS A 37 12.50 25.24 3.50
CA LYS A 37 13.21 26.31 2.80
C LYS A 37 12.40 26.76 1.60
N THR A 38 12.52 28.03 1.27
CA THR A 38 12.06 28.60 0.01
C THR A 38 13.28 29.23 -0.66
N ASP A 39 13.51 28.93 -1.94
CA ASP A 39 14.60 29.54 -2.71
C ASP A 39 14.18 30.89 -3.34
N ALA A 40 15.09 31.51 -4.09
CA ALA A 40 14.84 32.81 -4.71
C ALA A 40 13.82 32.73 -5.85
N GLU A 41 13.72 31.55 -6.47
CA GLU A 41 12.81 31.22 -7.55
C GLU A 41 11.38 30.94 -7.05
N GLY A 42 11.16 30.83 -5.74
CA GLY A 42 9.86 30.60 -5.11
C GLY A 42 9.55 29.13 -4.84
N ASN A 43 10.48 28.21 -5.11
CA ASN A 43 10.29 26.79 -4.83
C ASN A 43 10.38 26.54 -3.32
N THR A 44 9.37 25.90 -2.76
CA THR A 44 9.31 25.57 -1.34
C THR A 44 9.56 24.08 -1.13
N THR A 45 10.55 23.74 -0.31
CA THR A 45 10.83 22.36 0.11
C THR A 45 10.62 22.23 1.62
N ALA A 46 9.80 21.26 2.03
CA ALA A 46 9.59 20.88 3.42
C ALA A 46 9.99 19.42 3.64
N ALA A 47 10.73 19.15 4.72
CA ALA A 47 11.15 17.82 5.11
C ALA A 47 10.89 17.57 6.59
N ALA A 48 10.58 16.33 6.94
CA ALA A 48 10.45 15.90 8.31
C ALA A 48 11.02 14.50 8.50
N GLY A 49 11.67 14.28 9.64
CA GLY A 49 12.24 13.00 10.03
C GLY A 49 11.89 12.67 11.49
N THR A 50 11.75 11.39 11.80
CA THR A 50 11.63 10.90 13.16
C THR A 50 12.38 9.59 13.28
N VAL A 51 13.19 9.47 14.32
CA VAL A 51 13.80 8.21 14.75
C VAL A 51 13.37 7.90 16.17
N ALA A 52 13.17 6.64 16.47
CA ALA A 52 12.84 6.17 17.80
C ALA A 52 13.56 4.85 18.12
N ALA A 53 13.91 4.68 19.39
CA ALA A 53 14.40 3.43 19.94
C ALA A 53 13.46 3.01 21.09
N GLY A 54 13.03 1.75 21.05
CA GLY A 54 12.21 1.13 22.09
C GLY A 54 13.00 0.15 22.95
N PRO A 55 12.36 -0.45 23.97
CA PRO A 55 12.98 -1.45 24.83
C PRO A 55 13.43 -2.66 24.01
N ASN A 56 14.42 -3.40 24.52
CA ASN A 56 14.93 -4.63 23.90
C ASN A 56 15.47 -4.46 22.46
N GLY A 57 15.90 -3.25 22.08
CA GLY A 57 16.58 -2.99 20.81
C GLY A 57 15.67 -2.72 19.61
N GLY A 58 14.35 -2.56 19.83
CA GLY A 58 13.42 -2.16 18.78
C GLY A 58 13.74 -0.76 18.24
N ARG A 59 13.65 -0.56 16.92
CA ARG A 59 14.02 0.72 16.27
C ARG A 59 13.01 1.10 15.21
N LEU A 60 12.77 2.40 15.08
CA LEU A 60 11.97 2.98 14.01
C LEU A 60 12.69 4.19 13.42
N ALA A 61 12.63 4.32 12.11
CA ALA A 61 12.96 5.54 11.39
C ALA A 61 11.86 5.84 10.38
N ARG A 62 11.45 7.10 10.26
CA ARG A 62 10.58 7.56 9.19
C ARG A 62 10.98 8.96 8.75
N GLY A 63 10.74 9.26 7.50
CA GLY A 63 10.96 10.60 6.98
C GLY A 63 10.22 10.83 5.68
N GLY A 64 10.22 12.08 5.26
CA GLY A 64 9.73 12.47 3.96
C GLY A 64 10.10 13.89 3.62
N VAL A 65 9.94 14.19 2.35
CA VAL A 65 10.18 15.48 1.73
C VAL A 65 9.06 15.77 0.75
N VAL A 66 8.66 17.03 0.68
CA VAL A 66 7.76 17.57 -0.34
C VAL A 66 8.40 18.84 -0.88
N THR A 67 8.38 19.00 -2.19
CA THR A 67 8.83 20.20 -2.89
C THR A 67 7.69 20.67 -3.78
N THR A 68 7.41 21.96 -3.74
CA THR A 68 6.45 22.65 -4.62
C THR A 68 7.19 23.77 -5.34
N ASP A 69 7.07 23.85 -6.66
CA ASP A 69 7.64 24.95 -7.45
C ASP A 69 6.68 26.15 -7.51
N ALA A 70 7.14 27.25 -8.12
CA ALA A 70 6.35 28.47 -8.26
C ALA A 70 5.13 28.29 -9.17
N GLU A 71 5.20 27.34 -10.10
CA GLU A 71 4.14 27.00 -11.05
C GLU A 71 3.04 26.12 -10.43
N GLY A 72 3.27 25.59 -9.22
CA GLY A 72 2.31 24.78 -8.47
C GLY A 72 2.44 23.27 -8.70
N ASN A 73 3.48 22.81 -9.39
CA ASN A 73 3.84 21.39 -9.42
C ASN A 73 4.41 21.00 -8.06
N THR A 74 4.04 19.81 -7.60
CA THR A 74 4.41 19.30 -6.28
C THR A 74 4.89 17.86 -6.40
N GLN A 75 6.05 17.57 -5.86
CA GLN A 75 6.58 16.22 -5.75
C GLN A 75 6.96 15.91 -4.32
N GLY A 76 6.91 14.64 -3.95
CA GLY A 76 7.33 14.24 -2.63
C GLY A 76 7.66 12.77 -2.53
N ALA A 77 8.44 12.44 -1.52
CA ALA A 77 8.79 11.07 -1.19
C ALA A 77 8.72 10.87 0.32
N SER A 78 8.36 9.66 0.75
CA SER A 78 8.43 9.27 2.15
C SER A 78 8.85 7.83 2.30
N GLY A 79 9.49 7.55 3.43
CA GLY A 79 9.88 6.20 3.82
C GLY A 79 9.70 5.99 5.31
N ALA A 80 9.54 4.73 5.70
CA ALA A 80 9.66 4.32 7.08
C ALA A 80 10.23 2.91 7.15
N ALA A 81 10.97 2.61 8.22
CA ALA A 81 11.47 1.30 8.54
C ALA A 81 11.32 1.06 10.05
N VAL A 82 11.02 -0.18 10.42
CA VAL A 82 10.97 -0.67 11.79
C VAL A 82 11.73 -1.98 11.89
N ARG A 83 12.45 -2.17 12.98
CA ARG A 83 13.05 -3.45 13.38
C ARG A 83 12.50 -3.83 14.75
N GLY A 84 11.95 -5.05 14.84
CA GLY A 84 11.44 -5.58 16.10
C GLY A 84 12.58 -5.98 17.05
N PRO A 85 12.35 -5.95 18.37
CA PRO A 85 13.35 -6.33 19.36
C PRO A 85 13.80 -7.79 19.24
N ASN A 86 12.91 -8.67 18.80
CA ASN A 86 13.15 -10.12 18.69
C ASN A 86 13.38 -10.57 17.23
N GLY A 87 13.85 -9.67 16.37
CA GLY A 87 13.94 -9.91 14.94
C GLY A 87 12.65 -9.57 14.19
N GLY A 88 12.67 -9.77 12.88
CA GLY A 88 11.66 -9.25 11.97
C GLY A 88 11.72 -7.72 11.83
N GLY A 89 11.07 -7.23 10.79
CA GLY A 89 11.06 -5.81 10.49
C GLY A 89 10.12 -5.51 9.35
N ALA A 90 9.81 -4.24 9.17
CA ALA A 90 9.01 -3.78 8.04
C ALA A 90 9.56 -2.47 7.52
N ALA A 91 9.37 -2.23 6.23
CA ALA A 91 9.69 -0.98 5.59
C ALA A 91 8.57 -0.58 4.63
N ARG A 92 8.43 0.71 4.39
CA ARG A 92 7.61 1.25 3.32
C ARG A 92 8.35 2.41 2.67
N ALA A 93 8.13 2.59 1.38
CA ALA A 93 8.59 3.74 0.64
C ALA A 93 7.54 4.14 -0.40
N GLY A 94 7.50 5.41 -0.75
CA GLY A 94 6.67 5.87 -1.84
C GLY A 94 6.99 7.29 -2.23
N ALA A 95 6.67 7.61 -3.47
CA ALA A 95 6.81 8.93 -4.06
C ALA A 95 5.51 9.31 -4.77
N PHE A 96 5.29 10.61 -4.89
CA PHE A 96 4.19 11.16 -5.67
C PHE A 96 4.64 12.41 -6.41
N GLN A 97 3.91 12.73 -7.47
CA GLN A 97 3.99 13.99 -8.19
C GLN A 97 2.56 14.44 -8.50
N LYS A 98 2.32 15.74 -8.46
CA LYS A 98 1.08 16.39 -8.85
C LYS A 98 1.46 17.63 -9.63
N ASN A 99 0.96 17.76 -10.85
CA ASN A 99 1.24 18.90 -11.70
C ASN A 99 0.18 20.00 -11.50
N ALA A 100 0.49 21.19 -11.98
CA ALA A 100 -0.39 22.35 -11.94
C ALA A 100 -1.70 22.12 -12.72
N ASP A 101 -1.65 21.32 -13.79
CA ASP A 101 -2.81 20.94 -14.62
C ASP A 101 -3.77 19.94 -13.95
N GLY A 102 -3.45 19.49 -12.73
CA GLY A 102 -4.26 18.54 -11.97
C GLY A 102 -3.91 17.07 -12.20
N SER A 103 -3.06 16.75 -13.17
CA SER A 103 -2.52 15.40 -13.34
C SER A 103 -1.65 15.02 -12.15
N PHE A 104 -1.60 13.73 -11.82
CA PHE A 104 -0.81 13.24 -10.71
C PHE A 104 -0.35 11.80 -10.93
N SER A 105 0.70 11.42 -10.22
CA SER A 105 1.14 10.04 -10.08
C SER A 105 1.59 9.77 -8.65
N ARG A 106 1.43 8.54 -8.19
CA ARG A 106 1.96 8.06 -6.93
C ARG A 106 2.38 6.62 -7.13
N GLN A 107 3.54 6.27 -6.60
CA GLN A 107 4.03 4.91 -6.55
C GLN A 107 4.60 4.61 -5.17
N GLY A 108 4.53 3.36 -4.75
CA GLY A 108 5.15 2.95 -3.51
C GLY A 108 4.91 1.50 -3.18
N GLY A 109 5.57 1.06 -2.13
CA GLY A 109 5.45 -0.28 -1.64
C GLY A 109 5.77 -0.39 -0.17
N ALA A 110 5.51 -1.56 0.37
CA ALA A 110 5.88 -1.95 1.71
C ALA A 110 6.31 -3.41 1.71
N GLY A 111 7.21 -3.75 2.62
CA GLY A 111 7.64 -5.11 2.86
C GLY A 111 7.78 -5.36 4.35
N ALA A 112 7.57 -6.60 4.77
CA ALA A 112 7.73 -7.04 6.14
C ALA A 112 8.34 -8.44 6.17
N THR A 113 9.09 -8.71 7.24
CA THR A 113 9.61 -10.02 7.59
C THR A 113 9.32 -10.29 9.05
N THR A 114 9.05 -11.55 9.39
CA THR A 114 8.89 -11.98 10.78
C THR A 114 10.18 -12.62 11.28
N ALA A 115 10.37 -12.65 12.59
CA ALA A 115 11.51 -13.36 13.20
C ALA A 115 11.55 -14.85 12.83
N ALA A 116 10.37 -15.45 12.60
CA ALA A 116 10.22 -16.83 12.20
C ALA A 116 10.49 -17.09 10.70
N GLY A 117 10.85 -16.06 9.91
CA GLY A 117 11.21 -16.21 8.50
C GLY A 117 10.07 -16.05 7.49
N GLY A 118 8.88 -15.64 7.92
CA GLY A 118 7.81 -15.24 6.99
C GLY A 118 8.12 -13.88 6.36
N TYR A 119 7.69 -13.65 5.12
CA TYR A 119 7.77 -12.37 4.43
C TYR A 119 6.43 -11.95 3.82
N GLY A 120 6.24 -10.65 3.66
CA GLY A 120 5.17 -10.09 2.82
C GLY A 120 5.66 -8.83 2.13
N ALA A 121 5.23 -8.60 0.90
CA ALA A 121 5.54 -7.41 0.13
C ALA A 121 4.30 -6.94 -0.63
N THR A 122 4.17 -5.63 -0.82
CA THR A 122 3.14 -5.02 -1.66
C THR A 122 3.74 -3.83 -2.36
N GLN A 123 3.37 -3.63 -3.62
CA GLN A 123 3.78 -2.49 -4.42
C GLN A 123 2.64 -2.07 -5.32
N GLY A 124 2.54 -0.78 -5.60
CA GLY A 124 1.48 -0.27 -6.45
C GLY A 124 1.70 1.15 -6.88
N SER A 125 0.91 1.54 -7.87
CA SER A 125 0.87 2.88 -8.42
C SER A 125 -0.56 3.34 -8.63
N VAL A 126 -0.76 4.65 -8.63
CA VAL A 126 -1.99 5.31 -9.05
C VAL A 126 -1.62 6.59 -9.78
N SER A 127 -2.33 6.90 -10.86
CA SER A 127 -2.16 8.13 -11.61
C SER A 127 -3.49 8.65 -12.10
N GLY A 128 -3.60 9.96 -12.25
CA GLY A 128 -4.72 10.62 -12.89
C GLY A 128 -4.24 11.66 -13.89
N ASP A 129 -5.04 11.91 -14.91
CA ASP A 129 -4.72 12.84 -15.99
C ASP A 129 -5.10 14.30 -15.68
N GLY A 130 -5.91 14.51 -14.63
CA GLY A 130 -6.43 15.83 -14.26
C GLY A 130 -7.80 16.13 -14.87
N GLN A 131 -8.30 15.28 -15.76
CA GLN A 131 -9.60 15.42 -16.43
C GLN A 131 -10.64 14.39 -15.94
N GLY A 132 -10.31 13.67 -14.86
CA GLY A 132 -11.22 12.71 -14.21
C GLY A 132 -10.94 11.25 -14.54
N ASN A 133 -9.92 10.95 -15.36
CA ASN A 133 -9.50 9.57 -15.56
C ASN A 133 -8.41 9.21 -14.56
N VAL A 134 -8.61 8.09 -13.86
CA VAL A 134 -7.68 7.55 -12.87
C VAL A 134 -7.40 6.10 -13.22
N ARG A 135 -6.14 5.69 -13.07
CA ARG A 135 -5.70 4.30 -13.18
C ARG A 135 -4.85 3.95 -11.98
N GLY A 136 -4.96 2.73 -11.49
CA GLY A 136 -4.14 2.23 -10.40
C GLY A 136 -3.94 0.73 -10.47
N GLN A 137 -2.84 0.29 -9.90
CA GLN A 137 -2.53 -1.13 -9.77
C GLN A 137 -1.80 -1.40 -8.46
N ARG A 138 -1.97 -2.61 -7.94
CA ARG A 138 -1.23 -3.11 -6.78
C ARG A 138 -0.97 -4.59 -6.96
N SER A 139 0.25 -5.01 -6.71
CA SER A 139 0.63 -6.41 -6.54
C SER A 139 1.05 -6.65 -5.08
N THR A 140 0.74 -7.82 -4.56
CA THR A 140 0.99 -8.25 -3.19
C THR A 140 1.46 -9.69 -3.20
N GLU A 141 2.50 -9.97 -2.44
CA GLU A 141 3.02 -11.31 -2.25
C GLU A 141 3.25 -11.56 -0.76
N ALA A 142 3.08 -12.79 -0.32
CA ALA A 142 3.47 -13.21 1.01
C ALA A 142 3.92 -14.65 1.03
N THR A 143 4.87 -14.97 1.89
CA THR A 143 5.24 -16.34 2.24
C THR A 143 5.25 -16.49 3.75
N SER A 144 4.52 -17.46 4.28
CA SER A 144 4.55 -17.78 5.70
C SER A 144 5.82 -18.55 6.05
N ALA A 145 6.21 -18.50 7.32
CA ALA A 145 7.35 -19.27 7.84
C ALA A 145 7.19 -20.79 7.60
N ALA A 146 5.94 -21.27 7.58
CA ALA A 146 5.63 -22.67 7.30
C ALA A 146 5.69 -23.05 5.81
N GLY A 147 5.94 -22.09 4.90
CA GLY A 147 6.09 -22.34 3.46
C GLY A 147 4.82 -22.10 2.62
N GLY A 148 3.72 -21.63 3.23
CA GLY A 148 2.54 -21.20 2.48
C GLY A 148 2.80 -19.89 1.74
N ARG A 149 2.17 -19.67 0.59
CA ARG A 149 2.37 -18.52 -0.30
C ARG A 149 1.05 -17.84 -0.65
N PHE A 150 1.12 -16.55 -0.93
CA PHE A 150 0.04 -15.76 -1.50
C PHE A 150 0.61 -14.84 -2.58
N SER A 151 -0.09 -14.70 -3.69
CA SER A 151 0.15 -13.68 -4.70
C SER A 151 -1.19 -13.06 -5.09
N GLY A 152 -1.25 -11.75 -5.22
CA GLY A 152 -2.47 -11.06 -5.57
C GLY A 152 -2.23 -9.76 -6.30
N ASN A 153 -2.96 -9.55 -7.38
CA ASN A 153 -2.90 -8.36 -8.20
C ASN A 153 -4.28 -7.70 -8.22
N THR A 154 -4.30 -6.37 -8.15
CA THR A 154 -5.51 -5.56 -8.29
C THR A 154 -5.22 -4.45 -9.27
N THR A 155 -6.11 -4.23 -10.22
CA THR A 155 -6.12 -3.07 -11.11
C THR A 155 -7.44 -2.34 -10.98
N ALA A 156 -7.42 -1.04 -11.17
CA ALA A 156 -8.61 -0.23 -11.26
C ALA A 156 -8.39 0.91 -12.26
N ALA A 157 -9.38 1.17 -13.11
CA ALA A 157 -9.34 2.29 -14.03
C ALA A 157 -10.73 2.88 -14.26
N THR A 158 -10.80 4.20 -14.48
CA THR A 158 -12.04 4.87 -14.89
C THR A 158 -12.60 4.20 -16.15
N GLY A 159 -13.88 3.85 -16.14
CA GLY A 159 -14.55 3.16 -17.24
C GLY A 159 -14.34 1.65 -17.30
N GLU A 160 -13.27 1.11 -16.71
CA GLU A 160 -12.95 -0.33 -16.73
C GLU A 160 -13.35 -1.05 -15.43
N GLY A 161 -13.55 -0.30 -14.35
CA GLY A 161 -13.88 -0.87 -13.03
C GLY A 161 -12.64 -1.37 -12.29
N LEU A 162 -12.84 -2.32 -11.39
CA LEU A 162 -11.81 -2.97 -10.57
C LEU A 162 -11.71 -4.44 -10.95
N GLN A 163 -10.49 -4.91 -11.16
CA GLN A 163 -10.16 -6.33 -11.33
C GLN A 163 -9.20 -6.75 -10.22
N HIS A 164 -9.42 -7.92 -9.64
CA HIS A 164 -8.51 -8.55 -8.70
C HIS A 164 -8.35 -10.02 -9.02
N THR A 165 -7.11 -10.49 -8.99
CA THR A 165 -6.75 -11.91 -9.05
C THR A 165 -5.90 -12.24 -7.84
N GLY A 166 -6.12 -13.40 -7.24
CA GLY A 166 -5.35 -13.87 -6.09
C GLY A 166 -5.13 -15.37 -6.15
N SER A 167 -3.94 -15.82 -5.80
CA SER A 167 -3.60 -17.22 -5.58
C SER A 167 -3.01 -17.40 -4.19
N ALA A 168 -3.42 -18.46 -3.51
CA ALA A 168 -2.86 -18.87 -2.23
C ALA A 168 -2.50 -20.36 -2.31
N THR A 169 -1.35 -20.72 -1.75
CA THR A 169 -0.89 -22.11 -1.67
C THR A 169 -0.50 -22.38 -0.23
N ALA A 170 -1.08 -23.40 0.39
CA ALA A 170 -0.69 -23.87 1.70
C ALA A 170 0.65 -24.61 1.64
N ALA A 171 1.32 -24.74 2.78
CA ALA A 171 2.52 -25.56 2.90
C ALA A 171 2.29 -27.03 2.51
N SER A 172 1.06 -27.52 2.70
CA SER A 172 0.63 -28.86 2.28
C SER A 172 0.46 -29.02 0.77
N GLY A 173 0.60 -27.95 -0.02
CA GLY A 173 0.42 -27.96 -1.48
C GLY A 173 -1.01 -27.64 -1.94
N ALA A 174 -2.01 -27.71 -1.07
CA ALA A 174 -3.38 -27.30 -1.41
C ALA A 174 -3.42 -25.80 -1.79
N SER A 175 -4.21 -25.44 -2.79
CA SER A 175 -4.22 -24.07 -3.31
C SER A 175 -5.62 -23.53 -3.57
N THR A 176 -5.71 -22.21 -3.73
CA THR A 176 -6.93 -21.49 -4.06
C THR A 176 -6.60 -20.36 -5.00
N GLU A 177 -7.37 -20.26 -6.09
CA GLU A 177 -7.35 -19.15 -7.01
C GLU A 177 -8.65 -18.38 -6.87
N SER A 178 -8.58 -17.06 -6.94
CA SER A 178 -9.74 -16.19 -6.88
C SER A 178 -9.64 -15.06 -7.89
N GLN A 179 -10.79 -14.69 -8.42
CA GLN A 179 -10.95 -13.53 -9.28
C GLN A 179 -12.15 -12.73 -8.81
N VAL A 180 -11.99 -11.42 -8.70
CA VAL A 180 -13.07 -10.48 -8.37
C VAL A 180 -13.08 -9.38 -9.41
N SER A 181 -14.24 -9.11 -9.98
CA SER A 181 -14.46 -7.93 -10.81
C SER A 181 -15.55 -7.06 -10.21
N ALA A 182 -15.42 -5.75 -10.33
CA ALA A 182 -16.45 -4.81 -9.92
C ALA A 182 -16.53 -3.63 -10.89
N SER A 183 -17.72 -3.32 -11.39
CA SER A 183 -17.98 -2.13 -12.21
C SER A 183 -19.27 -1.44 -11.76
N GLN A 184 -19.40 -0.16 -12.10
CA GLN A 184 -20.59 0.63 -11.71
C GLN A 184 -21.87 0.08 -12.35
N GLU A 185 -21.78 -0.46 -13.56
CA GLU A 185 -22.93 -0.99 -14.31
C GLU A 185 -23.14 -2.49 -14.06
N GLY A 186 -22.07 -3.26 -13.86
CA GLY A 186 -22.10 -4.73 -13.76
C GLY A 186 -22.15 -5.28 -12.33
N GLY A 187 -22.08 -4.42 -11.31
CA GLY A 187 -22.03 -4.87 -9.91
C GLY A 187 -20.72 -5.59 -9.58
N ILE A 188 -20.77 -6.53 -8.64
CA ILE A 188 -19.60 -7.29 -8.17
C ILE A 188 -19.73 -8.76 -8.59
N SER A 189 -18.71 -9.30 -9.26
CA SER A 189 -18.58 -10.73 -9.56
C SER A 189 -17.39 -11.32 -8.81
N ARG A 190 -17.55 -12.56 -8.32
CA ARG A 190 -16.53 -13.29 -7.56
C ARG A 190 -16.47 -14.73 -8.04
N GLN A 191 -15.28 -15.19 -8.39
CA GLN A 191 -14.99 -16.57 -8.71
C GLN A 191 -13.89 -17.08 -7.79
N ARG A 192 -14.00 -18.35 -7.38
CA ARG A 192 -13.01 -19.01 -6.54
C ARG A 192 -12.94 -20.48 -6.92
N THR A 193 -11.72 -20.95 -7.14
CA THR A 193 -11.40 -22.33 -7.44
C THR A 193 -10.41 -22.84 -6.42
N CYS A 194 -10.61 -24.06 -5.92
CA CYS A 194 -9.74 -24.67 -4.93
C CYS A 194 -9.16 -25.98 -5.47
N TYR A 195 -7.91 -26.27 -5.10
CA TYR A 195 -7.20 -27.48 -5.52
C TYR A 195 -6.61 -28.19 -4.31
N ASN A 196 -6.56 -29.53 -4.38
CA ASN A 196 -5.82 -30.34 -3.41
C ASN A 196 -4.31 -30.28 -3.68
N ALA A 197 -3.51 -31.01 -2.89
CA ALA A 197 -2.05 -31.03 -3.01
C ALA A 197 -1.54 -31.66 -4.32
N GLN A 198 -2.39 -32.47 -4.98
CA GLN A 198 -2.13 -33.12 -6.25
C GLN A 198 -2.47 -32.23 -7.46
N GLY A 199 -3.06 -31.05 -7.22
CA GLY A 199 -3.49 -30.12 -8.28
C GLY A 199 -4.88 -30.41 -8.83
N GLU A 200 -5.65 -31.31 -8.22
CA GLU A 200 -7.02 -31.62 -8.65
C GLU A 200 -7.99 -30.60 -8.06
N GLN A 201 -8.95 -30.15 -8.88
CA GLN A 201 -10.00 -29.23 -8.45
C GLN A 201 -10.91 -29.91 -7.42
N VAL A 202 -11.12 -29.26 -6.28
CA VAL A 202 -11.97 -29.75 -5.18
C VAL A 202 -12.94 -28.66 -4.73
N PRO A 203 -14.06 -29.03 -4.06
CA PRO A 203 -14.92 -28.05 -3.42
C PRO A 203 -14.13 -27.19 -2.44
N CYS A 204 -14.28 -25.86 -2.59
CA CYS A 204 -13.69 -24.94 -1.63
C CYS A 204 -14.30 -25.17 -0.25
N GLN A 205 -13.44 -25.46 0.73
CA GLN A 205 -13.83 -25.56 2.12
C GLN A 205 -14.35 -24.19 2.60
N LYS A 206 -15.39 -24.21 3.43
CA LYS A 206 -16.04 -23.00 3.96
C LYS A 206 -15.22 -22.40 5.10
#